data_AF-A0A348PGX7-F1
#
_entry.id   AF-A0A348PGX7-F1
#
_cell.length_a   1.000
_cell.length_b   1.000
_cell.length_c   1.000
_cell.angle_alpha   90.00
_cell.angle_beta   90.00
_cell.angle_gamma   90.00
#
_symmetry.space_group_name_H-M   'P 1'
#
loop_
_entity.id
_entity.type
_entity.pdbx_description
1 polymer ?
#
loop_
_entity_poly.entity_id
_entity_poly.type
_entity_poly.pdbx_seq_one_letter_code
_entity_poly.pdbx_strand_id
1 'polypeptide(L)' 'KQIRANVISGGPLKTLSAMAVGGFGEILGWVEKKAPLQRNITGEEVGDTALFLVSDLSKGITGQCIYVDAGYSIMGL' A
#
# COMPACT_ATOMS: atom_id res chain seq x y z
N LYS A 1 2.25 -15.78 24.00
CA LYS A 1 1.05 -15.10 23.45
C LYS A 1 1.03 -15.33 21.94
N GLN A 2 -0.13 -15.62 21.34
CA GLN A 2 -0.27 -15.73 19.87
C GLN A 2 -0.74 -14.38 19.30
N ILE A 3 0.19 -13.43 19.18
CA ILE A 3 -0.09 -12.11 18.60
C ILE A 3 0.64 -12.04 17.26
N ARG A 4 -0.08 -11.65 16.21
CA ARG A 4 0.48 -11.39 14.88
C ARG A 4 0.74 -9.91 14.71
N ALA A 5 1.84 -9.55 14.05
CA ALA A 5 2.18 -8.17 13.72
C ALA A 5 2.65 -8.09 12.27
N ASN A 6 2.04 -7.22 11.47
CA ASN A 6 2.36 -7.03 10.06
C ASN A 6 2.32 -5.54 9.72
N VAL A 7 2.88 -5.18 8.58
CA VAL A 7 2.90 -3.81 8.03
C VAL A 7 2.25 -3.82 6.65
N ILE A 8 1.49 -2.77 6.34
CA ILE A 8 1.05 -2.49 4.97
C ILE A 8 1.89 -1.33 4.45
N SER A 9 2.67 -1.58 3.40
CA SER A 9 3.37 -0.55 2.64
C SER A 9 2.46 -0.07 1.53
N GLY A 10 1.64 0.94 1.84
CA GLY A 10 0.76 1.58 0.87
C GLY A 10 1.54 2.44 -0.11
N GLY A 11 1.22 2.33 -1.39
CA GLY A 11 1.61 3.32 -2.39
C GLY A 11 1.03 4.71 -2.09
N PRO A 12 1.39 5.75 -2.88
CA PRO A 12 0.96 7.11 -2.64
C PRO A 12 -0.57 7.22 -2.62
N LEU A 13 -1.12 7.57 -1.45
CA LEU A 13 -2.56 7.76 -1.25
C LEU A 13 -2.86 9.23 -0.93
N LYS A 14 -3.88 9.80 -1.57
CA LYS A 14 -4.33 11.16 -1.26
C LYS A 14 -4.99 11.21 0.12
N THR A 15 -4.20 11.57 1.14
CA THR A 15 -4.66 11.84 2.50
C THR A 15 -4.31 13.28 2.91
N LEU A 16 -4.90 13.79 3.99
CA LEU A 16 -4.55 15.09 4.55
C LEU A 16 -3.05 15.20 4.87
N SER A 17 -2.45 14.13 5.42
CA SER A 17 -1.02 14.11 5.73
C SER A 17 -0.15 14.10 4.47
N ALA A 18 -0.56 13.37 3.43
CA ALA A 18 0.19 13.29 2.18
C ALA A 18 0.17 14.62 1.41
N MET A 19 -0.92 15.39 1.48
CA MET A 19 -1.01 16.70 0.83
C MET A 19 -0.07 17.76 1.43
N ALA A 20 0.45 17.54 2.64
CA ALA A 20 1.47 18.41 3.23
C ALA A 20 2.86 18.21 2.60
N VAL A 21 3.06 17.13 1.82
CA VAL A 21 4.32 16.84 1.14
C VAL A 21 4.37 17.60 -0.19
N GLY A 22 5.35 18.50 -0.33
CA GLY A 22 5.59 19.20 -1.60
C GLY A 22 5.86 18.21 -2.74
N GLY A 23 5.25 18.45 -3.91
CA GLY A 23 5.42 17.60 -5.09
C GLY A 23 4.60 16.30 -5.08
N PHE A 24 3.70 16.08 -4.11
CA PHE A 24 2.91 14.85 -4.04
C PHE A 24 2.06 14.56 -5.28
N GLY A 25 1.56 15.60 -5.95
CA GLY A 25 0.83 15.46 -7.20
C GLY A 25 1.66 14.84 -8.33
N GLU A 26 2.95 15.18 -8.40
CA GLU A 26 3.87 14.58 -9.38
C GLU A 26 4.09 13.11 -9.06
N ILE A 27 4.32 12.77 -7.79
CA ILE A 27 4.50 11.38 -7.35
C ILE A 27 3.32 10.50 -7.79
N LEU A 28 2.08 10.96 -7.60
CA LEU A 28 0.89 10.24 -8.05
C LEU A 28 0.86 10.01 -9.56
N GLY A 29 1.26 11.01 -10.36
CA GLY A 29 1.33 10.88 -11.82
C GLY A 29 2.45 9.94 -12.29
N TRP A 30 3.56 9.85 -11.54
CA TRP A 30 4.63 8.91 -11.82
C TRP A 30 4.24 7.47 -11.51
N VAL A 31 3.60 7.24 -10.36
CA VAL A 31 3.11 5.91 -9.98
C VAL A 31 2.06 5.41 -10.96
N GLU A 32 1.09 6.24 -11.33
CA GLU A 32 0.06 5.87 -12.32
C GLU A 32 0.66 5.43 -13.66
N LYS A 33 1.76 6.04 -14.11
CA LYS A 33 2.40 5.69 -15.40
C LYS A 33 3.32 4.48 -15.33
N LYS A 34 3.95 4.24 -14.18
CA LYS A 34 5.04 3.25 -14.05
C LYS A 34 4.63 1.99 -13.31
N ALA A 35 3.63 2.06 -12.43
CA ALA A 35 3.17 0.88 -11.72
C ALA A 35 2.63 -0.15 -12.72
N PRO A 36 2.85 -1.46 -12.49
CA PRO A 36 2.33 -2.53 -13.33
C PRO A 36 0.82 -2.44 -13.60
N LEU A 37 0.03 -2.02 -12.61
CA LEU A 37 -1.43 -1.86 -12.79
C LEU A 37 -1.84 -0.51 -13.42
N GLN A 38 -0.89 0.36 -13.75
CA GLN A 38 -1.08 1.65 -14.41
C GLN A 38 -2.14 2.55 -13.75
N ARG A 39 -2.19 2.53 -12.42
CA ARG A 39 -3.10 3.35 -11.62
C ARG A 39 -2.54 3.56 -10.23
N ASN A 40 -3.07 4.57 -9.55
CA ASN A 40 -2.89 4.70 -8.11
C ASN A 40 -3.84 3.74 -7.36
N ILE A 41 -3.47 3.42 -6.12
CA ILE A 41 -4.32 2.64 -5.22
C ILE A 41 -5.42 3.51 -4.63
N THR A 42 -6.46 2.86 -4.09
CA THR A 42 -7.49 3.51 -3.27
C THR A 42 -7.30 3.20 -1.78
N GLY A 43 -7.96 3.98 -0.92
CA GLY A 43 -7.99 3.71 0.52
C GLY A 43 -8.72 2.41 0.84
N GLU A 44 -9.69 2.02 0.00
CA GLU A 44 -10.44 0.77 0.12
C GLU A 44 -9.52 -0.43 -0.06
N GLU A 45 -8.61 -0.42 -1.04
CA GLU A 45 -7.66 -1.54 -1.26
C GLU A 45 -6.70 -1.75 -0.08
N VAL A 46 -6.29 -0.65 0.55
CA VAL A 46 -5.51 -0.70 1.80
C VAL A 46 -6.36 -1.26 2.94
N GLY A 47 -7.62 -0.83 3.03
CA GLY A 47 -8.60 -1.31 4.02
C GLY A 47 -8.91 -2.80 3.88
N ASP A 48 -9.11 -3.29 2.65
CA ASP A 48 -9.36 -4.70 2.35
C ASP A 48 -8.16 -5.57 2.72
N THR A 49 -6.94 -5.07 2.46
CA THR A 49 -5.71 -5.75 2.89
C THR A 49 -5.59 -5.77 4.41
N ALA A 50 -5.94 -4.67 5.08
CA ALA A 50 -5.98 -4.63 6.55
C ALA A 50 -7.01 -5.63 7.10
N LEU A 51 -8.21 -5.71 6.51
CA LEU A 51 -9.24 -6.68 6.88
C LEU A 51 -8.73 -8.11 6.76
N PHE A 52 -8.06 -8.46 5.65
CA PHE A 52 -7.41 -9.75 5.47
C PHE A 52 -6.39 -10.02 6.58
N LEU A 53 -5.50 -9.06 6.87
CA LEU A 53 -4.43 -9.20 7.85
C LEU A 53 -4.94 -9.31 9.31
N VAL A 54 -6.08 -8.72 9.64
CA VAL A 54 -6.69 -8.88 10.98
C VAL A 54 -7.56 -10.13 11.11
N SER A 55 -8.07 -10.66 10.00
CA SER A 55 -8.91 -11.87 9.98
C SER A 55 -8.14 -13.19 10.16
N ASP A 56 -8.88 -14.28 10.35
CA ASP A 56 -8.32 -15.65 10.39
C ASP A 56 -7.78 -16.15 9.05
N LEU A 57 -8.09 -15.46 7.94
CA LEU A 57 -7.55 -15.80 6.61
C LEU A 57 -6.02 -15.65 6.56
N SER A 58 -5.45 -14.83 7.43
CA SER A 58 -4.01 -14.57 7.54
C SER A 58 -3.39 -15.18 8.80
N LYS A 59 -4.01 -16.21 9.41
CA LYS A 59 -3.53 -16.82 10.67
C LYS A 59 -2.08 -17.34 10.62
N GLY A 60 -1.57 -17.66 9.44
CA GLY A 60 -0.18 -18.08 9.22
C GLY A 60 0.79 -16.94 8.89
N ILE A 61 0.35 -15.68 8.88
CA ILE A 61 1.13 -14.54 8.40
C ILE A 61 1.43 -13.57 9.55
N THR A 62 2.71 -13.45 9.88
CA THR A 62 3.25 -12.49 10.85
C THR A 62 4.66 -12.05 10.44
N GLY A 63 5.09 -10.87 10.90
CA GLY A 63 6.39 -10.28 10.59
C GLY A 63 6.54 -9.82 9.14
N GLN A 64 5.44 -9.71 8.39
CA GLN A 64 5.48 -9.37 6.96
C GLN A 64 5.22 -7.90 6.71
N CYS A 65 5.85 -7.39 5.65
CA CYS A 65 5.51 -6.13 5.00
C CYS A 65 4.80 -6.44 3.69
N ILE A 66 3.49 -6.20 3.64
CA ILE A 66 2.67 -6.41 2.44
C ILE A 66 2.62 -5.10 1.66
N TYR A 67 3.07 -5.11 0.41
CA TYR A 67 2.98 -3.96 -0.47
C TYR A 67 1.59 -3.88 -1.11
N VAL A 68 0.95 -2.72 -0.97
CA VAL A 68 -0.32 -2.38 -1.59
C VAL A 68 -0.10 -1.09 -2.35
N ASP A 69 0.53 -1.18 -3.51
CA ASP A 69 1.09 -0.01 -4.22
C ASP A 69 0.94 -0.13 -5.75
N ALA A 70 -0.03 -0.94 -6.20
CA ALA A 70 -0.23 -1.24 -7.61
C ALA A 70 0.99 -1.91 -8.30
N GLY A 71 1.91 -2.48 -7.52
CA GLY A 71 3.14 -3.12 -7.98
C GLY A 71 4.29 -2.15 -8.21
N TYR A 72 4.20 -0.90 -7.73
CA TYR A 72 5.23 0.10 -7.99
C TYR A 72 6.60 -0.27 -7.39
N SER A 73 6.63 -0.85 -6.18
CA SER A 73 7.86 -1.20 -5.46
C SER A 73 8.77 -2.21 -6.16
N ILE A 74 8.23 -3.04 -7.06
CA ILE A 74 9.02 -4.03 -7.81
C ILE A 74 9.60 -3.47 -9.11
N MET A 75 9.26 -2.23 -9.46
CA MET A 75 9.77 -1.59 -10.68
C MET A 75 11.24 -1.18 -10.48
N GLY A 76 12.08 -1.53 -11.45
CA GLY A 76 13.47 -1.06 -11.53
C GLY A 76 13.58 0.39 -12.03
N LEU A 77 14.81 0.91 -12.08
CA LEU A 77 15.15 2.21 -12.67
C LEU A 77 14.73 2.32 -14.14
#